data_AF-H8L2M0-F1
#
_entry.id   AF-H8L2M0-F1
#
_cell.length_a   1.000
_cell.length_b   1.000
_cell.length_c   1.000
_cell.angle_alpha   90.00
_cell.angle_beta   90.00
_cell.angle_gamma   90.00
#
_symmetry.space_group_name_H-M   'P 1'
#
loop_
_entity.id
_entity.type
_entity.pdbx_description
1 polymer ?
#
loop_
_entity_poly.entity_id
_entity_poly.type
_entity_poly.pdbx_seq_one_letter_code
_entity_poly.pdbx_strand_id
1 'polypeptide(L)'
;MSTAKGMRPPSRGVRQKMTGLHTWTGLLAGWLLYAMFLTGTVSYFKEEISQWMRPELRPAQIAPDLPAIAQRTADTLALIAAGSPGWSMLLPTSRNPVVSAFWRDRDHADQPRRHGGRPFQTALFDPDTGKTLSARDTLGGEFFYRFHFQFYGLPVLWGRWLAGLCAMFMLVAIISGVIVHKKIFIDFFTFRWGKGQRSWLDAHNALSVFGLPFHFMITYSGLILLMALYMPWGARTGLRTPMQQAALDTQLSAYIRPGQPAHVAAPLAPMDAMVRLARQRWGSAEGLRITVTRPGDAAARVAVARGDTRRVSTSPQYLLFDGATGELLQVHDHVGAAAETRGVMAALHLGRFSDMPLRWLYFLISLGGTAMVGTGLVMWTVKRRASLPDPHLPHFGFRLVERLNISSIAGLSIAMTSYLWSNRLLPAAMAQRADAEDKVFFAAWGLSLLYAICRPARRAWIELLWTASALLALLPLLNAITTNRPLWHSLIIGDRVFAGFDLSLWAFAALHAMLAARAGRHPLRAASRAAAPARSSPVGQP
;
A
#
# COMPACT_ATOMS: atom_id res chain seq x y z
N MET A 1 45.00 51.91 -9.92
CA MET A 1 43.69 51.22 -10.09
C MET A 1 43.95 49.83 -10.67
N SER A 2 43.99 48.80 -9.82
CA SER A 2 44.12 47.40 -10.25
C SER A 2 42.74 46.76 -10.22
N THR A 3 42.23 46.38 -11.39
CA THR A 3 40.90 45.81 -11.58
C THR A 3 40.89 44.36 -11.06
N ALA A 4 40.14 44.15 -9.97
CA ALA A 4 39.84 42.83 -9.44
C ALA A 4 39.09 42.01 -10.51
N LYS A 5 39.80 41.04 -11.10
CA LYS A 5 39.26 40.07 -12.04
C LYS A 5 38.25 39.21 -11.27
N GLY A 6 36.96 39.48 -11.47
CA GLY A 6 35.85 38.74 -10.88
C GLY A 6 35.98 37.25 -11.20
N MET A 7 36.43 36.47 -10.22
CA MET A 7 36.57 35.03 -10.34
C MET A 7 35.16 34.43 -10.32
N ARG A 8 34.60 34.15 -11.52
CA ARG A 8 33.36 33.37 -11.62
C ARG A 8 33.58 32.05 -10.88
N PRO A 9 32.72 31.66 -9.93
CA PRO A 9 32.90 30.40 -9.22
C PRO A 9 32.89 29.23 -10.23
N PRO A 10 33.75 28.22 -10.04
CA PRO A 10 33.85 27.11 -10.98
C PRO A 10 32.49 26.44 -11.18
N SER A 11 32.15 26.13 -12.44
CA SER A 11 30.89 25.49 -12.77
C SER A 11 30.79 24.15 -12.05
N ARG A 12 29.71 23.95 -11.29
CA ARG A 12 29.49 22.70 -10.55
C ARG A 12 29.49 21.53 -11.53
N GLY A 13 30.37 20.55 -11.33
CA GLY A 13 30.39 19.33 -12.14
C GLY A 13 29.05 18.59 -12.06
N VAL A 14 28.72 17.79 -13.09
CA VAL A 14 27.44 17.04 -13.21
C VAL A 14 27.10 16.28 -11.92
N ARG A 15 28.10 15.61 -11.30
CA ARG A 15 27.92 14.89 -10.04
C ARG A 15 27.50 15.77 -8.87
N GLN A 16 28.03 16.99 -8.76
CA GLN A 16 27.66 17.91 -7.68
C GLN A 16 26.24 18.43 -7.88
N LYS A 17 25.83 18.67 -9.14
CA LYS A 17 24.45 18.98 -9.49
C LYS A 17 23.51 17.82 -9.15
N MET A 18 23.87 16.58 -9.51
CA MET A 18 23.08 15.37 -9.20
C MET A 18 23.01 15.07 -7.71
N THR A 19 24.07 15.35 -6.95
CA THR A 19 24.05 15.25 -5.48
C THR A 19 23.04 16.23 -4.89
N GLY A 20 23.02 17.46 -5.41
CA GLY A 20 22.01 18.46 -5.05
C GLY A 20 20.60 17.97 -5.38
N LEU A 21 20.39 17.49 -6.61
CA LEU A 21 19.10 16.98 -7.08
C LEU A 21 18.60 15.83 -6.19
N HIS A 22 19.41 14.78 -5.99
CA HIS A 22 19.09 13.63 -5.13
C HIS A 22 18.72 14.07 -3.70
N THR A 23 19.47 15.00 -3.12
CA THR A 23 19.21 15.48 -1.76
C THR A 23 17.88 16.23 -1.68
N TRP A 24 17.59 17.10 -2.64
CA TRP A 24 16.37 17.91 -2.63
C TRP A 24 15.13 17.10 -2.97
N THR A 25 15.17 16.24 -4.01
CA THR A 25 14.04 15.39 -4.35
C THR A 25 13.75 14.36 -3.26
N GLY A 26 14.79 13.79 -2.66
CA GLY A 26 14.68 12.87 -1.53
C GLY A 26 14.11 13.54 -0.27
N LEU A 27 14.48 14.78 0.03
CA LEU A 27 13.96 15.50 1.21
C LEU A 27 12.52 15.98 1.01
N LEU A 28 12.20 16.59 -0.13
CA LEU A 28 10.88 17.17 -0.40
C LEU A 28 9.78 16.11 -0.40
N ALA A 29 10.05 14.94 -0.98
CA ALA A 29 9.10 13.85 -1.04
C ALA A 29 9.28 12.82 0.09
N GLY A 30 10.34 12.92 0.90
CA GLY A 30 10.81 11.83 1.76
C GLY A 30 9.80 11.37 2.81
N TRP A 31 9.07 12.27 3.46
CA TRP A 31 8.07 11.88 4.47
C TRP A 31 6.88 11.15 3.84
N LEU A 32 6.40 11.64 2.70
CA LEU A 32 5.32 10.99 1.95
C LEU A 32 5.78 9.66 1.38
N LEU A 33 6.99 9.61 0.79
CA LEU A 33 7.58 8.38 0.29
C LEU A 33 7.78 7.36 1.40
N TYR A 34 8.24 7.76 2.59
CA TYR A 34 8.35 6.85 3.72
C TYR A 34 7.00 6.23 4.08
N ALA A 35 5.96 7.07 4.17
CA ALA A 35 4.62 6.60 4.48
C ALA A 35 4.06 5.69 3.39
N MET A 36 4.23 6.06 2.11
CA MET A 36 3.86 5.23 0.96
C MET A 36 4.60 3.89 0.98
N PHE A 37 5.92 3.87 1.12
CA PHE A 37 6.70 2.63 1.15
C PHE A 37 6.28 1.72 2.31
N LEU A 38 6.08 2.28 3.50
CA LEU A 38 5.67 1.49 4.66
C LEU A 38 4.26 0.89 4.49
N THR A 39 3.27 1.70 4.10
CA THR A 39 1.90 1.20 3.91
C THR A 39 1.78 0.30 2.68
N GLY A 40 2.56 0.54 1.64
CA GLY A 40 2.69 -0.34 0.47
C GLY A 40 3.31 -1.69 0.83
N THR A 41 4.35 -1.69 1.67
CA THR A 41 5.02 -2.91 2.16
C THR A 41 4.03 -3.82 2.89
N VAL A 42 3.23 -3.30 3.82
CA VAL A 42 2.24 -4.11 4.54
C VAL A 42 1.06 -4.53 3.65
N SER A 43 0.80 -3.82 2.54
CA SER A 43 -0.30 -4.12 1.61
C SER A 43 -0.13 -5.43 0.85
N TYR A 44 1.09 -6.00 0.78
CA TYR A 44 1.27 -7.37 0.29
C TYR A 44 0.49 -8.38 1.12
N PHE A 45 0.31 -8.11 2.42
CA PHE A 45 -0.47 -8.90 3.37
C PHE A 45 -1.87 -8.33 3.62
N LYS A 46 -2.42 -7.55 2.67
CA LYS A 46 -3.75 -6.94 2.77
C LYS A 46 -4.83 -7.95 3.17
N GLU A 47 -4.85 -9.12 2.54
CA GLU A 47 -5.90 -10.13 2.79
C GLU A 47 -5.76 -10.75 4.19
N GLU A 48 -4.53 -10.99 4.64
CA GLU A 48 -4.22 -11.52 5.98
C GLU A 48 -4.56 -10.50 7.08
N ILE A 49 -4.22 -9.22 6.89
CA ILE A 49 -4.63 -8.12 7.78
C ILE A 49 -6.16 -8.03 7.83
N SER A 50 -6.82 -8.12 6.68
CA SER A 50 -8.28 -8.04 6.56
C SER A 50 -9.00 -9.19 7.25
N GLN A 51 -8.41 -10.39 7.25
CA GLN A 51 -8.92 -11.54 7.99
C GLN A 51 -8.66 -11.42 9.49
N TRP A 52 -7.45 -11.02 9.89
CA TRP A 52 -7.12 -10.82 11.31
C TRP A 52 -8.01 -9.73 11.95
N MET A 53 -8.37 -8.70 11.19
CA MET A 53 -9.30 -7.64 11.63
C MET A 53 -10.78 -8.04 11.60
N ARG A 54 -11.12 -9.27 11.19
CA ARG A 54 -12.48 -9.84 11.20
C ARG A 54 -12.46 -11.24 11.84
N PRO A 55 -12.22 -11.34 13.16
CA PRO A 55 -12.13 -12.62 13.85
C PRO A 55 -13.41 -13.47 13.77
N GLU A 56 -14.55 -12.87 13.42
CA GLU A 56 -15.84 -13.54 13.19
C GLU A 56 -15.82 -14.47 11.97
N LEU A 57 -14.93 -14.22 11.01
CA LEU A 57 -14.84 -15.02 9.79
C LEU A 57 -14.12 -16.33 10.06
N ARG A 58 -14.68 -17.44 9.57
CA ARG A 58 -14.06 -18.77 9.73
C ARG A 58 -12.75 -18.87 8.93
N PRO A 59 -11.78 -19.69 9.39
CA PRO A 59 -10.60 -20.00 8.60
C PRO A 59 -10.97 -20.68 7.27
N ALA A 60 -10.08 -20.53 6.28
CA ALA A 60 -10.27 -21.08 4.93
C ALA A 60 -10.39 -22.61 4.92
N GLN A 61 -11.35 -23.13 4.16
CA GLN A 61 -11.46 -24.56 3.88
C GLN A 61 -10.53 -24.98 2.74
N ILE A 62 -10.12 -26.25 2.74
CA ILE A 62 -9.02 -26.78 1.93
C ILE A 62 -9.39 -26.95 0.44
N ALA A 63 -10.67 -27.12 0.09
CA ALA A 63 -11.08 -27.30 -1.31
C ALA A 63 -12.56 -26.95 -1.57
N PRO A 64 -12.90 -25.66 -1.74
CA PRO A 64 -14.27 -25.26 -2.07
C PRO A 64 -14.71 -25.71 -3.48
N ASP A 65 -15.95 -26.20 -3.63
CA ASP A 65 -16.58 -26.37 -4.94
C ASP A 65 -17.04 -25.01 -5.49
N LEU A 66 -16.11 -24.31 -6.14
CA LEU A 66 -16.29 -22.94 -6.62
C LEU A 66 -17.49 -22.74 -7.57
N PRO A 67 -17.76 -23.65 -8.54
CA PRO A 67 -19.02 -23.63 -9.29
C PRO A 67 -20.29 -23.60 -8.43
N ALA A 68 -20.38 -24.48 -7.42
CA ALA A 68 -21.57 -24.55 -6.57
C ALA A 68 -21.68 -23.32 -5.65
N ILE A 69 -20.54 -22.80 -5.17
CA ILE A 69 -20.49 -21.54 -4.40
C ILE A 69 -21.01 -20.36 -5.24
N ALA A 70 -20.60 -20.29 -6.50
CA ALA A 70 -21.05 -19.26 -7.42
C ALA A 70 -22.58 -19.32 -7.61
N GLN A 71 -23.14 -20.52 -7.79
CA GLN A 71 -24.59 -20.69 -7.90
C GLN A 71 -25.33 -20.25 -6.64
N ARG A 72 -24.97 -20.80 -5.46
CA ARG A 72 -25.65 -20.46 -4.19
C ARG A 72 -25.59 -18.97 -3.87
N THR A 73 -24.47 -18.31 -4.18
CA THR A 73 -24.33 -16.87 -3.98
C THR A 73 -25.16 -16.08 -4.99
N ALA A 74 -25.20 -16.51 -6.26
CA ALA A 74 -26.04 -15.91 -7.28
C ALA A 74 -27.55 -16.01 -6.92
N ASP A 75 -27.99 -17.15 -6.37
CA ASP A 75 -29.36 -17.35 -5.91
C ASP A 75 -29.72 -16.37 -4.80
N THR A 76 -28.81 -16.18 -3.84
CA THR A 76 -29.01 -15.21 -2.75
C THR A 76 -29.00 -13.77 -3.27
N LEU A 77 -28.10 -13.43 -4.21
CA LEU A 77 -28.04 -12.13 -4.86
C LEU A 77 -29.29 -11.82 -5.69
N ALA A 78 -29.90 -12.83 -6.31
CA ALA A 78 -31.16 -12.67 -7.03
C ALA A 78 -32.29 -12.19 -6.11
N LEU A 79 -32.25 -12.56 -4.82
CA LEU A 79 -33.21 -12.12 -3.81
C LEU A 79 -32.86 -10.75 -3.23
N ILE A 80 -31.63 -10.55 -2.74
CA ILE A 80 -31.26 -9.33 -2.00
C ILE A 80 -30.93 -8.14 -2.91
N ALA A 81 -30.51 -8.40 -4.15
CA ALA A 81 -30.21 -7.39 -5.16
C ALA A 81 -31.25 -7.41 -6.29
N ALA A 82 -32.47 -7.89 -6.00
CA ALA A 82 -33.57 -7.92 -6.95
C ALA A 82 -33.80 -6.53 -7.55
N GLY A 83 -33.75 -6.45 -8.88
CA GLY A 83 -33.88 -5.21 -9.66
C GLY A 83 -32.73 -4.21 -9.53
N SER A 84 -31.58 -4.61 -9.00
CA SER A 84 -30.34 -3.87 -9.23
C SER A 84 -29.99 -3.90 -10.73
N PRO A 85 -29.48 -2.81 -11.32
CA PRO A 85 -29.06 -2.81 -12.73
C PRO A 85 -27.85 -3.73 -13.00
N GLY A 86 -27.16 -4.16 -11.95
CA GLY A 86 -26.10 -5.15 -12.05
C GLY A 86 -25.37 -5.36 -10.73
N TRP A 87 -24.78 -6.54 -10.61
CA TRP A 87 -23.99 -6.95 -9.46
C TRP A 87 -22.71 -7.66 -9.89
N SER A 88 -21.72 -7.64 -9.03
CA SER A 88 -20.47 -8.36 -9.21
C SER A 88 -20.11 -9.12 -7.95
N MET A 89 -19.60 -10.33 -8.11
CA MET A 89 -19.03 -11.13 -7.02
C MET A 89 -17.62 -11.60 -7.36
N LEU A 90 -16.80 -11.76 -6.33
CA LEU A 90 -15.46 -12.33 -6.41
C LEU A 90 -15.47 -13.66 -5.67
N LEU A 91 -15.19 -14.75 -6.38
CA LEU A 91 -15.11 -16.08 -5.78
C LEU A 91 -13.93 -16.20 -4.82
N PRO A 92 -14.01 -17.12 -3.84
CA PRO A 92 -12.95 -17.31 -2.87
C PRO A 92 -11.61 -17.66 -3.51
N THR A 93 -10.55 -17.37 -2.79
CA THR A 93 -9.19 -17.79 -3.09
C THR A 93 -8.60 -18.48 -1.86
N SER A 94 -7.48 -19.18 -2.03
CA SER A 94 -6.69 -19.68 -0.91
C SER A 94 -6.31 -18.62 0.15
N ARG A 95 -6.33 -17.32 -0.21
CA ARG A 95 -6.03 -16.21 0.70
C ARG A 95 -7.24 -15.48 1.24
N ASN A 96 -8.40 -15.61 0.61
CA ASN A 96 -9.62 -14.93 1.03
C ASN A 96 -10.76 -15.94 0.89
N PRO A 97 -11.19 -16.55 2.01
CA PRO A 97 -12.10 -17.68 1.98
C PRO A 97 -13.57 -17.28 1.87
N VAL A 98 -13.90 -16.00 1.75
CA VAL A 98 -15.29 -15.53 1.63
C VAL A 98 -15.59 -15.06 0.22
N VAL A 99 -16.85 -15.11 -0.19
CA VAL A 99 -17.29 -14.44 -1.41
C VAL A 99 -17.56 -12.99 -1.07
N SER A 100 -16.95 -12.04 -1.79
CA SER A 100 -17.31 -10.62 -1.67
C SER A 100 -18.15 -10.23 -2.87
N ALA A 101 -19.33 -9.65 -2.65
CA ALA A 101 -20.15 -9.10 -3.72
C ALA A 101 -20.49 -7.63 -3.47
N PHE A 102 -20.73 -6.92 -4.57
CA PHE A 102 -21.27 -5.57 -4.55
C PHE A 102 -22.31 -5.40 -5.66
N TRP A 103 -23.33 -4.60 -5.38
CA TRP A 103 -24.42 -4.31 -6.33
C TRP A 103 -24.78 -2.85 -6.27
N ARG A 104 -25.36 -2.33 -7.35
CA ARG A 104 -25.84 -0.95 -7.40
C ARG A 104 -27.18 -0.84 -6.71
N ASP A 105 -27.36 0.23 -5.94
CA ASP A 105 -28.64 0.52 -5.32
C ASP A 105 -29.68 0.92 -6.38
N ARG A 106 -30.95 0.56 -6.13
CA ARG A 106 -32.08 0.86 -7.04
C ARG A 106 -32.34 2.36 -7.12
N ASP A 107 -32.29 3.05 -5.98
CA ASP A 107 -32.67 4.48 -5.89
C ASP A 107 -31.66 5.42 -6.58
N HIS A 108 -30.43 4.96 -6.78
CA HIS A 108 -29.36 5.71 -7.45
C HIS A 108 -29.17 5.33 -8.92
N ALA A 109 -29.89 4.32 -9.42
CA ALA A 109 -29.81 3.90 -10.82
C ALA A 109 -30.48 4.93 -11.76
N ASP A 110 -31.55 5.58 -11.31
CA ASP A 110 -32.37 6.50 -12.13
C ASP A 110 -32.15 8.00 -11.83
N GLN A 111 -31.33 8.36 -10.83
CA GLN A 111 -31.07 9.77 -10.49
C GLN A 111 -29.56 10.11 -10.49
N PRO A 112 -29.10 11.03 -11.36
CA PRO A 112 -27.73 11.51 -11.30
C PRO A 112 -27.52 12.35 -10.03
N ARG A 113 -26.79 11.80 -9.06
CA ARG A 113 -26.04 12.49 -7.99
C ARG A 113 -26.80 13.57 -7.21
N ARG A 114 -27.96 13.26 -6.61
CA ARG A 114 -28.61 14.21 -5.69
C ARG A 114 -28.46 13.94 -4.21
N HIS A 115 -28.10 12.75 -3.73
CA HIS A 115 -27.82 12.52 -2.30
C HIS A 115 -26.59 11.63 -2.11
N GLY A 116 -25.72 12.02 -1.18
CA GLY A 116 -24.43 11.40 -0.85
C GLY A 116 -24.47 9.98 -0.27
N GLY A 117 -25.49 9.18 -0.61
CA GLY A 117 -25.52 7.74 -0.38
C GLY A 117 -24.48 7.01 -1.24
N ARG A 118 -23.90 5.93 -0.71
CA ARG A 118 -22.94 5.10 -1.45
C ARG A 118 -23.68 4.47 -2.65
N PRO A 119 -23.22 4.65 -3.91
CA PRO A 119 -23.91 4.13 -5.09
C PRO A 119 -23.88 2.59 -5.22
N PHE A 120 -23.21 1.92 -4.27
CA PHE A 120 -23.07 0.49 -4.22
C PHE A 120 -23.24 0.00 -2.79
N GLN A 121 -23.94 -1.11 -2.65
CA GLN A 121 -23.96 -1.91 -1.44
C GLN A 121 -22.93 -3.05 -1.58
N THR A 122 -22.38 -3.50 -0.46
CA THR A 122 -21.37 -4.57 -0.39
C THR A 122 -21.75 -5.58 0.67
N ALA A 123 -21.59 -6.87 0.39
CA ALA A 123 -21.74 -7.92 1.39
C ALA A 123 -20.68 -9.01 1.22
N LEU A 124 -20.41 -9.69 2.33
CA LEU A 124 -19.63 -10.92 2.37
C LEU A 124 -20.62 -12.10 2.44
N PHE A 125 -20.30 -13.21 1.77
CA PHE A 125 -21.13 -14.40 1.77
C PHE A 125 -20.31 -15.61 2.19
N ASP A 126 -20.98 -16.48 2.94
CA ASP A 126 -20.46 -17.76 3.38
C ASP A 126 -20.42 -18.71 2.16
N PRO A 127 -19.24 -19.29 1.83
CA PRO A 127 -19.15 -20.19 0.69
C PRO A 127 -20.06 -21.42 0.79
N ASP A 128 -20.24 -21.97 1.97
CA ASP A 128 -20.97 -23.23 2.15
C ASP A 128 -22.47 -23.00 2.02
N THR A 129 -22.97 -21.93 2.64
CA THR A 129 -24.42 -21.66 2.69
C THR A 129 -24.92 -20.70 1.63
N GLY A 130 -24.04 -19.89 1.03
CA GLY A 130 -24.40 -18.79 0.13
C GLY A 130 -25.07 -17.60 0.83
N LYS A 131 -25.25 -17.65 2.16
CA LYS A 131 -25.90 -16.58 2.94
C LYS A 131 -24.93 -15.46 3.27
N THR A 132 -25.48 -14.27 3.56
CA THR A 132 -24.69 -13.12 4.00
C THR A 132 -24.02 -13.40 5.35
N LEU A 133 -22.74 -13.04 5.46
CA LEU A 133 -21.97 -13.11 6.69
C LEU A 133 -22.07 -11.77 7.44
N SER A 134 -22.33 -11.87 8.74
CA SER A 134 -22.19 -10.72 9.64
C SER A 134 -20.76 -10.69 10.18
N ALA A 135 -20.00 -9.67 9.78
CA ALA A 135 -18.68 -9.39 10.30
C ALA A 135 -18.58 -7.90 10.62
N ARG A 136 -17.69 -7.54 11.56
CA ARG A 136 -17.49 -6.13 11.92
C ARG A 136 -17.12 -5.30 10.69
N ASP A 137 -17.70 -4.11 10.58
CA ASP A 137 -17.36 -3.17 9.51
C ASP A 137 -15.96 -2.60 9.77
N THR A 138 -15.06 -2.82 8.81
CA THR A 138 -13.66 -2.38 8.85
C THR A 138 -13.13 -2.34 7.43
N LEU A 139 -12.22 -1.41 7.14
CA LEU A 139 -11.43 -1.45 5.90
C LEU A 139 -10.37 -2.56 5.94
N GLY A 140 -10.00 -3.07 7.12
CA GLY A 140 -8.99 -4.11 7.22
C GLY A 140 -7.65 -3.64 6.64
N GLY A 141 -7.00 -4.49 5.84
CA GLY A 141 -5.80 -4.13 5.09
C GLY A 141 -6.04 -3.20 3.90
N GLU A 142 -7.30 -3.01 3.46
CA GLU A 142 -7.63 -2.06 2.38
C GLU A 142 -7.29 -0.63 2.79
N PHE A 143 -7.32 -0.30 4.08
CA PHE A 143 -6.90 1.01 4.59
C PHE A 143 -5.46 1.33 4.18
N PHE A 144 -4.51 0.44 4.48
CA PHE A 144 -3.09 0.65 4.13
C PHE A 144 -2.88 0.68 2.62
N TYR A 145 -3.58 -0.18 1.88
CA TYR A 145 -3.54 -0.21 0.42
C TYR A 145 -4.03 1.11 -0.19
N ARG A 146 -5.13 1.68 0.31
CA ARG A 146 -5.64 2.98 -0.15
C ARG A 146 -4.75 4.13 0.29
N PHE A 147 -4.28 4.10 1.53
CA PHE A 147 -3.39 5.13 2.06
C PHE A 147 -2.12 5.26 1.22
N HIS A 148 -1.57 4.14 0.73
CA HIS A 148 -0.37 4.08 -0.13
C HIS A 148 -0.43 4.99 -1.38
N PHE A 149 -1.60 5.23 -1.97
CA PHE A 149 -1.69 6.04 -3.22
C PHE A 149 -2.84 7.05 -3.25
N GLN A 150 -3.72 7.07 -2.26
CA GLN A 150 -4.83 8.02 -2.16
C GLN A 150 -4.73 8.93 -0.94
N PHE A 151 -3.89 8.62 0.06
CA PHE A 151 -3.77 9.37 1.31
C PHE A 151 -5.14 9.68 1.93
N TYR A 152 -5.66 8.71 2.71
CA TYR A 152 -7.00 8.78 3.29
C TYR A 152 -7.28 10.14 3.95
N GLY A 153 -8.46 10.72 3.71
CA GLY A 153 -8.79 12.10 4.14
C GLY A 153 -8.58 13.18 3.08
N LEU A 154 -7.85 12.90 1.99
CA LEU A 154 -7.84 13.75 0.79
C LEU A 154 -8.86 13.26 -0.24
N PRO A 155 -9.39 14.15 -1.11
CA PRO A 155 -10.16 13.71 -2.25
C PRO A 155 -9.32 12.78 -3.14
N VAL A 156 -9.91 11.66 -3.56
CA VAL A 156 -9.23 10.55 -4.27
C VAL A 156 -8.36 11.02 -5.44
N LEU A 157 -8.81 12.04 -6.17
CA LEU A 157 -8.08 12.59 -7.31
C LEU A 157 -6.77 13.25 -6.87
N TRP A 158 -6.81 14.07 -5.82
CA TRP A 158 -5.64 14.77 -5.28
C TRP A 158 -4.64 13.80 -4.67
N GLY A 159 -5.12 12.79 -3.94
CA GLY A 159 -4.28 11.73 -3.41
C GLY A 159 -3.47 11.01 -4.50
N ARG A 160 -4.13 10.65 -5.60
CA ARG A 160 -3.49 10.00 -6.76
C ARG A 160 -2.46 10.90 -7.43
N TRP A 161 -2.76 12.19 -7.63
CA TRP A 161 -1.80 13.15 -8.16
C TRP A 161 -0.59 13.32 -7.25
N LEU A 162 -0.79 13.39 -5.94
CA LEU A 162 0.28 13.48 -4.96
C LEU A 162 1.18 12.25 -4.99
N ALA A 163 0.59 11.04 -5.01
CA ALA A 163 1.33 9.79 -5.14
C ALA A 163 2.14 9.74 -6.45
N GLY A 164 1.57 10.20 -7.56
CA GLY A 164 2.27 10.34 -8.84
C GLY A 164 3.47 11.28 -8.77
N LEU A 165 3.29 12.46 -8.17
CA LEU A 165 4.37 13.42 -7.97
C LEU A 165 5.49 12.83 -7.11
N CYS A 166 5.15 12.14 -6.01
CA CYS A 166 6.13 11.42 -5.19
C CYS A 166 6.88 10.34 -5.99
N ALA A 167 6.18 9.55 -6.80
CA ALA A 167 6.79 8.53 -7.64
C ALA A 167 7.72 9.12 -8.71
N MET A 168 7.38 10.28 -9.29
CA MET A 168 8.28 11.01 -10.20
C MET A 168 9.54 11.50 -9.47
N PHE A 169 9.38 12.09 -8.27
CA PHE A 169 10.54 12.49 -7.45
C PHE A 169 11.42 11.32 -7.05
N MET A 170 10.81 10.17 -6.71
CA MET A 170 11.50 8.93 -6.42
C MET A 170 12.29 8.45 -7.64
N LEU A 171 11.71 8.46 -8.84
CA LEU A 171 12.41 8.07 -10.07
C LEU A 171 13.63 8.98 -10.34
N VAL A 172 13.46 10.29 -10.18
CA VAL A 172 14.58 11.25 -10.27
C VAL A 172 15.62 10.99 -9.19
N ALA A 173 15.21 10.68 -7.95
CA ALA A 173 16.11 10.36 -6.85
C ALA A 173 16.91 9.06 -7.11
N ILE A 174 16.29 8.05 -7.70
CA ILE A 174 16.93 6.79 -8.11
C ILE A 174 17.97 7.07 -9.19
N ILE A 175 17.59 7.73 -10.29
CA ILE A 175 18.50 8.02 -11.41
C ILE A 175 19.68 8.88 -10.94
N SER A 176 19.40 9.96 -10.20
CA SER A 176 20.45 10.82 -9.65
C SER A 176 21.32 10.10 -8.62
N GLY A 177 20.76 9.21 -7.80
CA GLY A 177 21.48 8.39 -6.83
C GLY A 177 22.48 7.45 -7.51
N VAL A 178 22.06 6.75 -8.57
CA VAL A 178 22.93 5.89 -9.37
C VAL A 178 24.10 6.68 -9.97
N ILE A 179 23.83 7.88 -10.52
CA ILE A 179 24.87 8.75 -11.10
C ILE A 179 25.87 9.25 -10.02
N VAL A 180 25.41 9.50 -8.80
CA VAL A 180 26.26 10.01 -7.70
C VAL A 180 27.23 8.93 -7.19
N HIS A 181 26.82 7.66 -7.23
CA HIS A 181 27.58 6.51 -6.74
C HIS A 181 28.58 5.95 -7.78
N LYS A 182 29.77 6.58 -7.86
CA LYS A 182 30.87 6.19 -8.77
C LYS A 182 31.34 4.72 -8.64
N LYS A 183 31.24 4.13 -7.44
CA LYS A 183 31.77 2.79 -7.11
C LYS A 183 30.67 1.87 -6.57
N ILE A 184 29.49 1.91 -7.18
CA ILE A 184 28.29 1.22 -6.69
C ILE A 184 28.53 -0.28 -6.40
N PHE A 185 29.38 -0.96 -7.19
CA PHE A 185 29.70 -2.38 -7.02
C PHE A 185 30.90 -2.66 -6.08
N ILE A 186 31.86 -1.75 -5.96
CA ILE A 186 33.07 -1.97 -5.14
C ILE A 186 32.78 -1.63 -3.67
N ASP A 187 32.07 -0.53 -3.43
CA ASP A 187 31.73 -0.12 -2.06
C ASP A 187 30.61 -1.00 -1.47
N PHE A 188 29.83 -1.69 -2.32
CA PHE A 188 28.78 -2.63 -1.91
C PHE A 188 29.28 -3.77 -1.01
N PHE A 189 30.46 -4.32 -1.28
CA PHE A 189 31.03 -5.43 -0.49
C PHE A 189 31.78 -4.97 0.76
N THR A 190 31.86 -3.67 1.04
CA THR A 190 32.63 -3.15 2.20
C THR A 190 31.71 -2.51 3.23
N PHE A 191 30.93 -3.34 3.93
CA PHE A 191 30.14 -2.85 5.07
C PHE A 191 31.05 -2.58 6.28
N ARG A 192 31.21 -1.30 6.67
CA ARG A 192 32.11 -0.90 7.76
C ARG A 192 31.32 -0.73 9.07
N TRP A 193 31.29 -1.77 9.89
CA TRP A 193 30.65 -1.76 11.22
C TRP A 193 31.25 -0.71 12.18
N GLY A 194 30.42 -0.14 13.05
CA GLY A 194 30.84 0.63 14.23
C GLY A 194 31.37 2.05 13.98
N LYS A 195 31.25 2.62 12.78
CA LYS A 195 31.81 3.94 12.40
C LYS A 195 30.76 5.06 12.31
N GLY A 196 29.69 4.97 13.11
CA GLY A 196 28.67 6.02 13.25
C GLY A 196 28.05 6.42 11.90
N GLN A 197 28.18 7.69 11.51
CA GLN A 197 27.63 8.25 10.26
C GLN A 197 28.08 7.48 9.00
N ARG A 198 29.30 6.92 8.99
CA ARG A 198 29.79 6.13 7.84
C ARG A 198 29.07 4.79 7.73
N SER A 199 28.78 4.12 8.85
CA SER A 199 28.01 2.88 8.84
C SER A 199 26.55 3.10 8.39
N TRP A 200 25.96 4.26 8.70
CA TRP A 200 24.63 4.62 8.20
C TRP A 200 24.63 4.91 6.70
N LEU A 201 25.68 5.56 6.18
CA LEU A 201 25.86 5.73 4.73
C LEU A 201 26.03 4.38 4.04
N ASP A 202 26.84 3.48 4.60
CA ASP A 202 27.03 2.13 4.06
C ASP A 202 25.72 1.34 4.08
N ALA A 203 24.91 1.46 5.14
CA ALA A 203 23.58 0.85 5.22
C ALA A 203 22.59 1.42 4.19
N HIS A 204 22.52 2.75 4.05
CA HIS A 204 21.67 3.40 3.04
C HIS A 204 22.07 2.98 1.62
N ASN A 205 23.38 2.86 1.36
CA ASN A 205 23.89 2.39 0.08
C ASN A 205 23.56 0.92 -0.15
N ALA A 206 23.77 0.05 0.84
CA ALA A 206 23.45 -1.37 0.73
C ALA A 206 21.96 -1.59 0.43
N LEU A 207 21.06 -0.91 1.15
CA LEU A 207 19.62 -0.98 0.93
C LEU A 207 19.22 -0.42 -0.45
N SER A 208 19.82 0.70 -0.86
CA SER A 208 19.58 1.32 -2.16
C SER A 208 20.01 0.43 -3.33
N VAL A 209 21.22 -0.12 -3.27
CA VAL A 209 21.86 -0.85 -4.37
C VAL A 209 21.31 -2.26 -4.49
N PHE A 210 21.21 -3.00 -3.38
CA PHE A 210 20.69 -4.37 -3.40
C PHE A 210 19.25 -4.40 -3.92
N GLY A 211 18.41 -3.47 -3.46
CA GLY A 211 17.02 -3.37 -3.90
C GLY A 211 16.84 -2.60 -5.21
N LEU A 212 17.89 -2.07 -5.85
CA LEU A 212 17.76 -1.11 -6.97
C LEU A 212 16.84 -1.60 -8.11
N PRO A 213 16.95 -2.84 -8.61
CA PRO A 213 16.05 -3.32 -9.66
C PRO A 213 14.59 -3.29 -9.21
N PHE A 214 14.33 -3.69 -7.97
CA PHE A 214 13.00 -3.68 -7.38
C PHE A 214 12.49 -2.25 -7.16
N HIS A 215 13.30 -1.34 -6.60
CA HIS A 215 12.93 0.07 -6.38
C HIS A 215 12.59 0.77 -7.69
N PHE A 216 13.36 0.54 -8.75
CA PHE A 216 13.09 1.08 -10.07
C PHE A 216 11.78 0.51 -10.63
N MET A 217 11.63 -0.83 -10.60
CA MET A 217 10.44 -1.53 -11.07
C MET A 217 9.18 -1.04 -10.36
N ILE A 218 9.18 -0.99 -9.01
CA ILE A 218 8.00 -0.64 -8.22
C ILE A 218 7.62 0.84 -8.42
N THR A 219 8.60 1.73 -8.51
CA THR A 219 8.37 3.17 -8.74
C THR A 219 7.80 3.42 -10.13
N TYR A 220 8.40 2.81 -11.16
CA TYR A 220 7.97 3.00 -12.54
C TYR A 220 6.59 2.37 -12.80
N SER A 221 6.35 1.14 -12.32
CA SER A 221 5.05 0.48 -12.44
C SER A 221 3.94 1.22 -11.68
N GLY A 222 4.25 1.90 -10.56
CA GLY A 222 3.30 2.75 -9.86
C GLY A 222 2.81 3.94 -10.70
N LEU A 223 3.70 4.55 -11.51
CA LEU A 223 3.32 5.58 -12.47
C LEU A 223 2.45 5.01 -13.60
N ILE A 224 2.78 3.80 -14.09
CA ILE A 224 2.00 3.12 -15.14
C ILE A 224 0.56 2.85 -14.69
N LEU A 225 0.36 2.43 -13.44
CA LEU A 225 -0.99 2.15 -12.89
C LEU A 225 -1.94 3.35 -12.99
N LEU A 226 -1.40 4.58 -12.96
CA LEU A 226 -2.17 5.82 -13.03
C LEU A 226 -1.85 6.63 -14.30
N MET A 227 -1.25 6.02 -15.33
CA MET A 227 -0.79 6.74 -16.52
C MET A 227 -1.91 7.49 -17.25
N ALA A 228 -3.12 6.91 -17.32
CA ALA A 228 -4.27 7.52 -17.98
C ALA A 228 -4.82 8.73 -17.21
N LEU A 229 -4.55 8.81 -15.89
CA LEU A 229 -4.85 9.99 -15.09
C LEU A 229 -3.86 11.13 -15.42
N TYR A 230 -2.58 10.81 -15.55
CA TYR A 230 -1.53 11.81 -15.79
C TYR A 230 -1.46 12.29 -17.24
N MET A 231 -1.70 11.38 -18.19
CA MET A 231 -1.64 11.65 -19.63
C MET A 231 -2.91 11.17 -20.35
N PRO A 232 -4.08 11.80 -20.10
CA PRO A 232 -5.34 11.40 -20.73
C PRO A 232 -5.42 11.80 -22.22
N TRP A 233 -4.56 12.72 -22.66
CA TRP A 233 -4.70 13.40 -23.94
C TRP A 233 -4.59 12.48 -25.14
N GLY A 234 -3.69 11.49 -25.13
CA GLY A 234 -3.54 10.55 -26.25
C GLY A 234 -4.83 9.77 -26.55
N ALA A 235 -5.53 9.31 -25.51
CA ALA A 235 -6.83 8.66 -25.68
C ALA A 235 -7.91 9.65 -26.12
N ARG A 236 -7.93 10.87 -25.54
CA ARG A 236 -8.96 11.87 -25.84
C ARG A 236 -8.85 12.47 -27.24
N THR A 237 -7.65 12.66 -27.77
CA THR A 237 -7.43 13.23 -29.11
C THR A 237 -7.45 12.17 -30.20
N GLY A 238 -6.95 10.97 -29.89
CA GLY A 238 -6.84 9.85 -30.85
C GLY A 238 -8.12 9.03 -31.00
N LEU A 239 -8.98 8.94 -29.97
CA LEU A 239 -10.21 8.13 -29.98
C LEU A 239 -11.44 9.03 -30.07
N ARG A 240 -11.90 9.27 -31.30
CA ARG A 240 -13.01 10.19 -31.59
C ARG A 240 -14.37 9.51 -31.60
N THR A 241 -14.43 8.20 -31.83
CA THR A 241 -15.70 7.48 -31.92
C THR A 241 -16.00 6.67 -30.64
N PRO A 242 -17.28 6.49 -30.27
CA PRO A 242 -17.66 5.63 -29.15
C PRO A 242 -17.16 4.19 -29.28
N MET A 243 -17.07 3.68 -30.51
CA MET A 243 -16.57 2.34 -30.81
C MET A 243 -15.07 2.21 -30.50
N GLN A 244 -14.27 3.21 -30.86
CA GLN A 244 -12.84 3.26 -30.53
C GLN A 244 -12.58 3.31 -29.02
N GLN A 245 -13.42 4.06 -28.29
CA GLN A 245 -13.35 4.12 -26.83
C GLN A 245 -13.74 2.77 -26.20
N ALA A 246 -14.80 2.13 -26.70
CA ALA A 246 -15.19 0.81 -26.26
C ALA A 246 -14.10 -0.25 -26.54
N ALA A 247 -13.41 -0.16 -27.68
CA ALA A 247 -12.29 -1.03 -28.00
C ALA A 247 -11.09 -0.82 -27.07
N LEU A 248 -10.82 0.41 -26.60
CA LEU A 248 -9.79 0.64 -25.57
C LEU A 248 -10.23 0.07 -24.21
N ASP A 249 -11.49 0.26 -23.83
CA ASP A 249 -12.01 -0.20 -22.54
C ASP A 249 -11.89 -1.72 -22.36
N THR A 250 -12.11 -2.50 -23.43
CA THR A 250 -11.94 -3.96 -23.42
C THR A 250 -10.48 -4.38 -23.27
N GLN A 251 -9.53 -3.57 -23.76
CA GLN A 251 -8.09 -3.81 -23.59
C GLN A 251 -7.62 -3.48 -22.16
N LEU A 252 -8.29 -2.56 -21.47
CA LEU A 252 -7.88 -2.07 -20.16
C LEU A 252 -8.61 -2.75 -19.00
N SER A 253 -9.84 -3.19 -19.22
CA SER A 253 -10.74 -3.70 -18.17
C SER A 253 -11.69 -4.79 -18.68
N ALA A 254 -12.04 -5.72 -17.80
CA ALA A 254 -13.10 -6.69 -18.04
C ALA A 254 -14.49 -6.12 -17.65
N TYR A 255 -14.71 -4.81 -17.83
CA TYR A 255 -15.99 -4.18 -17.58
C TYR A 255 -16.84 -4.27 -18.84
N ILE A 256 -18.02 -4.90 -18.72
CA ILE A 256 -19.00 -4.94 -19.80
C ILE A 256 -20.02 -3.84 -19.56
N ARG A 257 -20.23 -3.01 -20.58
CA ARG A 257 -21.28 -1.99 -20.58
C ARG A 257 -22.64 -2.71 -20.68
N PRO A 258 -23.60 -2.41 -19.80
CA PRO A 258 -24.97 -2.88 -19.98
C PRO A 258 -25.49 -2.40 -21.34
N GLY A 259 -26.13 -3.29 -22.12
CA GLY A 259 -26.81 -2.90 -23.35
C GLY A 259 -28.11 -2.12 -23.09
N GLN A 260 -29.01 -2.09 -24.08
CA GLN A 260 -30.41 -1.66 -23.86
C GLN A 260 -31.29 -2.81 -23.34
N PRO A 261 -32.13 -2.57 -22.31
CA PRO A 261 -32.99 -3.62 -21.73
C PRO A 261 -33.91 -4.22 -22.80
N ALA A 262 -34.18 -5.53 -22.72
CA ALA A 262 -35.19 -6.15 -23.56
C ALA A 262 -36.61 -5.92 -23.01
N HIS A 263 -36.74 -5.59 -21.72
CA HIS A 263 -38.01 -5.49 -20.99
C HIS A 263 -38.81 -6.79 -20.98
N VAL A 264 -38.12 -7.92 -21.14
CA VAL A 264 -38.69 -9.26 -21.09
C VAL A 264 -38.09 -9.97 -19.90
N ALA A 265 -38.93 -10.42 -18.97
CA ALA A 265 -38.46 -11.13 -17.78
C ALA A 265 -37.85 -12.49 -18.18
N ALA A 266 -36.61 -12.73 -17.79
CA ALA A 266 -35.93 -14.00 -18.00
C ALA A 266 -35.07 -14.35 -16.78
N PRO A 267 -35.17 -15.59 -16.24
CA PRO A 267 -34.30 -16.03 -15.16
C PRO A 267 -32.85 -16.11 -15.65
N LEU A 268 -31.90 -15.98 -14.72
CA LEU A 268 -30.49 -16.23 -15.04
C LEU A 268 -30.27 -17.73 -15.29
N ALA A 269 -29.54 -18.04 -16.33
CA ALA A 269 -29.05 -19.40 -16.58
C ALA A 269 -28.12 -19.86 -15.44
N PRO A 270 -27.97 -21.19 -15.24
CA PRO A 270 -27.14 -21.73 -14.17
C PRO A 270 -25.70 -21.20 -14.21
N MET A 271 -25.30 -20.54 -13.12
CA MET A 271 -23.99 -19.91 -12.94
C MET A 271 -22.89 -20.96 -12.79
N ASP A 272 -23.21 -22.10 -12.21
CA ASP A 272 -22.28 -23.21 -12.01
C ASP A 272 -21.70 -23.73 -13.34
N ALA A 273 -22.53 -23.83 -14.39
CA ALA A 273 -22.12 -24.25 -15.73
C ALA A 273 -21.13 -23.26 -16.36
N MET A 274 -21.40 -21.96 -16.25
CA MET A 274 -20.51 -20.90 -16.74
C MET A 274 -19.16 -20.93 -16.01
N VAL A 275 -19.18 -21.14 -14.70
CA VAL A 275 -17.96 -21.25 -13.87
C VAL A 275 -17.19 -22.54 -14.16
N ARG A 276 -17.88 -23.67 -14.41
CA ARG A 276 -17.24 -24.92 -14.86
C ARG A 276 -16.52 -24.71 -16.19
N LEU A 277 -17.12 -24.02 -17.15
CA LEU A 277 -16.48 -23.73 -18.44
C LEU A 277 -15.23 -22.86 -18.25
N ALA A 278 -15.32 -21.82 -17.41
CA ALA A 278 -14.17 -20.99 -17.06
C ALA A 278 -13.04 -21.80 -16.39
N ARG A 279 -13.39 -22.70 -15.46
CA ARG A 279 -12.44 -23.60 -14.78
C ARG A 279 -11.75 -24.52 -15.78
N GLN A 280 -12.50 -25.11 -16.71
CA GLN A 280 -11.94 -25.98 -17.76
C GLN A 280 -10.96 -25.22 -18.66
N ARG A 281 -11.28 -23.99 -19.03
CA ARG A 281 -10.43 -23.17 -19.90
C ARG A 281 -9.13 -22.73 -19.23
N TRP A 282 -9.18 -22.32 -17.97
CA TRP A 282 -8.05 -21.69 -17.29
C TRP A 282 -7.37 -22.55 -16.23
N GLY A 283 -7.86 -23.76 -15.99
CA GLY A 283 -7.34 -24.73 -15.02
C GLY A 283 -7.69 -24.42 -13.56
N SER A 284 -8.31 -23.27 -13.27
CA SER A 284 -8.74 -22.87 -11.92
C SER A 284 -9.93 -21.92 -11.98
N ALA A 285 -10.77 -21.99 -10.95
CA ALA A 285 -11.85 -21.04 -10.69
C ALA A 285 -11.56 -20.10 -9.51
N GLU A 286 -10.36 -20.18 -8.90
CA GLU A 286 -10.00 -19.34 -7.76
C GLU A 286 -9.97 -17.86 -8.15
N GLY A 287 -10.67 -17.03 -7.38
CA GLY A 287 -10.67 -15.59 -7.59
C GLY A 287 -11.33 -15.15 -8.90
N LEU A 288 -12.15 -15.99 -9.53
CA LEU A 288 -12.98 -15.55 -10.65
C LEU A 288 -13.88 -14.40 -10.21
N ARG A 289 -13.91 -13.35 -11.02
CA ARG A 289 -14.84 -12.24 -10.83
C ARG A 289 -16.00 -12.41 -11.79
N ILE A 290 -17.20 -12.57 -11.24
CA ILE A 290 -18.43 -12.72 -11.99
C ILE A 290 -19.17 -11.40 -11.95
N THR A 291 -19.50 -10.84 -13.11
CA THR A 291 -20.27 -9.59 -13.23
C THR A 291 -21.53 -9.87 -14.03
N VAL A 292 -22.68 -9.54 -13.47
CA VAL A 292 -23.98 -9.68 -14.11
C VAL A 292 -24.56 -8.31 -14.38
N THR A 293 -24.97 -8.07 -15.61
CA THR A 293 -25.71 -6.87 -16.01
C THR A 293 -27.16 -7.22 -16.25
N ARG A 294 -28.08 -6.37 -15.75
CA ARG A 294 -29.53 -6.53 -15.85
C ARG A 294 -30.03 -7.93 -15.48
N PRO A 295 -29.75 -8.37 -14.24
CA PRO A 295 -30.29 -9.64 -13.75
C PRO A 295 -31.83 -9.63 -13.86
N GLY A 296 -32.40 -10.72 -14.37
CA GLY A 296 -33.86 -10.87 -14.52
C GLY A 296 -34.45 -10.39 -15.85
N ASP A 297 -33.64 -9.88 -16.77
CA ASP A 297 -34.07 -9.44 -18.11
C ASP A 297 -33.48 -10.36 -19.20
N ALA A 298 -34.17 -10.54 -20.33
CA ALA A 298 -33.68 -11.35 -21.46
C ALA A 298 -32.39 -10.80 -22.09
N ALA A 299 -32.10 -9.50 -21.92
CA ALA A 299 -30.82 -8.89 -22.29
C ALA A 299 -29.74 -9.05 -21.21
N ALA A 300 -29.93 -9.90 -20.20
CA ALA A 300 -28.92 -10.18 -19.18
C ALA A 300 -27.61 -10.65 -19.82
N ARG A 301 -26.48 -10.21 -19.26
CA ARG A 301 -25.15 -10.67 -19.67
C ARG A 301 -24.35 -11.04 -18.44
N VAL A 302 -23.66 -12.16 -18.51
CA VAL A 302 -22.79 -12.66 -17.45
C VAL A 302 -21.35 -12.66 -17.95
N ALA A 303 -20.49 -11.93 -17.25
CA ALA A 303 -19.05 -11.92 -17.48
C ALA A 303 -18.37 -12.76 -16.43
N VAL A 304 -17.63 -13.79 -16.82
CA VAL A 304 -16.75 -14.53 -15.92
C VAL A 304 -15.32 -14.13 -16.25
N ALA A 305 -14.71 -13.31 -15.40
CA ALA A 305 -13.35 -12.80 -15.59
C ALA A 305 -12.33 -13.59 -14.76
N ARG A 306 -11.20 -13.92 -15.37
CA ARG A 306 -10.11 -14.67 -14.74
C ARG A 306 -9.43 -13.85 -13.63
N GLY A 307 -9.31 -14.43 -12.45
CA GLY A 307 -8.56 -13.84 -11.34
C GLY A 307 -7.05 -13.69 -11.62
N ASP A 308 -6.38 -12.86 -10.84
CA ASP A 308 -4.93 -12.57 -10.99
C ASP A 308 -4.04 -13.59 -10.23
N THR A 309 -4.65 -14.54 -9.51
CA THR A 309 -3.93 -15.55 -8.72
C THR A 309 -3.01 -16.38 -9.62
N ARG A 310 -1.71 -16.45 -9.26
CA ARG A 310 -0.65 -17.12 -10.04
C ARG A 310 -0.47 -16.60 -11.48
N ARG A 311 -0.95 -15.39 -11.81
CA ARG A 311 -0.81 -14.80 -13.15
C ARG A 311 0.07 -13.54 -13.10
N VAL A 312 1.18 -13.54 -13.84
CA VAL A 312 2.11 -12.39 -13.94
C VAL A 312 1.58 -11.34 -14.94
N SER A 313 0.27 -11.12 -14.98
CA SER A 313 -0.37 -10.09 -15.80
C SER A 313 -1.77 -9.79 -15.27
N THR A 314 -2.17 -8.52 -15.20
CA THR A 314 -3.54 -8.11 -14.86
C THR A 314 -4.38 -7.77 -16.10
N SER A 315 -3.94 -8.16 -17.29
CA SER A 315 -4.74 -7.95 -18.51
C SER A 315 -6.09 -8.66 -18.40
N PRO A 316 -7.18 -8.02 -18.88
CA PRO A 316 -8.49 -8.63 -18.82
C PRO A 316 -8.52 -9.93 -19.62
N GLN A 317 -8.95 -11.01 -18.97
CA GLN A 317 -9.35 -12.26 -19.62
C GLN A 317 -10.74 -12.61 -19.11
N TYR A 318 -11.71 -12.76 -20.00
CA TYR A 318 -13.09 -13.05 -19.61
C TYR A 318 -13.85 -13.86 -20.64
N LEU A 319 -14.84 -14.60 -20.15
CA LEU A 319 -15.87 -15.26 -20.93
C LEU A 319 -17.16 -14.46 -20.78
N LEU A 320 -17.80 -14.12 -21.89
CA LEU A 320 -19.09 -13.43 -21.91
C LEU A 320 -20.17 -14.44 -22.31
N PHE A 321 -21.19 -14.54 -21.47
CA PHE A 321 -22.34 -15.39 -21.68
C PHE A 321 -23.60 -14.57 -21.85
N ASP A 322 -24.55 -15.14 -22.60
CA ASP A 322 -25.93 -14.73 -22.52
C ASP A 322 -26.46 -15.09 -21.12
N GLY A 323 -27.08 -14.13 -20.44
CA GLY A 323 -27.50 -14.32 -19.07
C GLY A 323 -28.75 -15.18 -18.93
N ALA A 324 -29.60 -15.27 -19.96
CA ALA A 324 -30.84 -16.04 -19.93
C ALA A 324 -30.64 -17.48 -20.41
N THR A 325 -29.83 -17.68 -21.45
CA THR A 325 -29.58 -19.03 -22.03
C THR A 325 -28.32 -19.70 -21.49
N GLY A 326 -27.35 -18.91 -21.01
CA GLY A 326 -26.03 -19.40 -20.64
C GLY A 326 -25.13 -19.74 -21.82
N GLU A 327 -25.52 -19.37 -23.04
CA GLU A 327 -24.71 -19.54 -24.24
C GLU A 327 -23.46 -18.66 -24.19
N LEU A 328 -22.32 -19.21 -24.57
CA LEU A 328 -21.07 -18.47 -24.65
C LEU A 328 -21.08 -17.56 -25.89
N LEU A 329 -21.16 -16.24 -25.66
CA LEU A 329 -21.21 -15.22 -26.72
C LEU A 329 -19.82 -14.79 -27.18
N GLN A 330 -18.89 -14.64 -26.24
CA GLN A 330 -17.55 -14.12 -26.55
C GLN A 330 -16.49 -14.72 -25.63
N VAL A 331 -15.34 -15.00 -26.21
CA VAL A 331 -14.12 -15.35 -25.51
C VAL A 331 -13.10 -14.22 -25.69
N HIS A 332 -12.57 -13.70 -24.59
CA HIS A 332 -11.53 -12.68 -24.59
C HIS A 332 -10.34 -13.16 -23.76
N ASP A 333 -9.31 -13.74 -24.41
CA ASP A 333 -8.12 -14.28 -23.71
C ASP A 333 -6.84 -13.48 -23.90
N HIS A 334 -6.81 -12.56 -24.87
CA HIS A 334 -5.61 -11.78 -25.15
C HIS A 334 -5.94 -10.32 -25.40
N VAL A 335 -4.97 -9.48 -25.07
CA VAL A 335 -4.96 -8.05 -25.37
C VAL A 335 -3.76 -7.74 -26.26
N GLY A 336 -3.72 -6.55 -26.86
CA GLY A 336 -2.58 -6.10 -27.63
C GLY A 336 -1.32 -5.96 -26.77
N ALA A 337 -0.14 -6.04 -27.38
CA ALA A 337 1.15 -6.06 -26.69
C ALA A 337 1.36 -4.89 -25.70
N ALA A 338 0.87 -3.69 -26.02
CA ALA A 338 0.94 -2.53 -25.14
C ALA A 338 0.09 -2.70 -23.87
N ALA A 339 -1.14 -3.20 -24.02
CA ALA A 339 -2.03 -3.49 -22.90
C ALA A 339 -1.48 -4.63 -22.04
N GLU A 340 -0.88 -5.65 -22.66
CA GLU A 340 -0.22 -6.75 -21.96
C GLU A 340 1.00 -6.29 -21.17
N THR A 341 1.86 -5.47 -21.77
CA THR A 341 3.02 -4.86 -21.08
C THR A 341 2.57 -4.08 -19.84
N ARG A 342 1.50 -3.29 -19.96
CA ARG A 342 0.88 -2.60 -18.81
C ARG A 342 0.36 -3.60 -17.77
N GLY A 343 -0.29 -4.68 -18.21
CA GLY A 343 -0.80 -5.76 -17.37
C GLY A 343 0.31 -6.45 -16.56
N VAL A 344 1.45 -6.73 -17.17
CA VAL A 344 2.64 -7.29 -16.49
C VAL A 344 3.21 -6.30 -15.49
N MET A 345 3.39 -5.03 -15.86
CA MET A 345 3.87 -3.99 -14.93
C MET A 345 2.93 -3.81 -13.73
N ALA A 346 1.62 -3.86 -13.97
CA ALA A 346 0.62 -3.83 -12.91
C ALA A 346 0.69 -5.08 -12.00
N ALA A 347 0.88 -6.26 -12.58
CA ALA A 347 1.03 -7.50 -11.81
C ALA A 347 2.29 -7.49 -10.93
N LEU A 348 3.42 -7.03 -11.48
CA LEU A 348 4.67 -6.82 -10.75
C LEU A 348 4.52 -5.82 -9.61
N HIS A 349 3.76 -4.74 -9.81
CA HIS A 349 3.51 -3.78 -8.74
C HIS A 349 2.65 -4.35 -7.61
N LEU A 350 1.52 -4.95 -7.98
CA LEU A 350 0.52 -5.47 -7.04
C LEU A 350 0.98 -6.74 -6.33
N GLY A 351 1.88 -7.52 -6.94
CA GLY A 351 2.42 -8.75 -6.38
C GLY A 351 1.38 -9.85 -6.12
N ARG A 352 0.17 -9.77 -6.69
CA ARG A 352 -0.95 -10.70 -6.42
C ARG A 352 -0.67 -12.14 -6.83
N PHE A 353 0.22 -12.33 -7.80
CA PHE A 353 0.64 -13.65 -8.27
C PHE A 353 1.58 -14.37 -7.30
N SER A 354 2.18 -13.66 -6.34
CA SER A 354 3.16 -14.21 -5.42
C SER A 354 2.55 -15.27 -4.49
N ASP A 355 3.22 -16.41 -4.39
CA ASP A 355 3.03 -17.36 -3.31
C ASP A 355 3.66 -16.83 -2.00
N MET A 356 3.58 -17.60 -0.92
CA MET A 356 4.01 -17.12 0.39
C MET A 356 5.51 -16.77 0.46
N PRO A 357 6.45 -17.58 -0.07
CA PRO A 357 7.88 -17.23 -0.08
C PRO A 357 8.17 -15.96 -0.90
N LEU A 358 7.63 -15.86 -2.12
CA LEU A 358 7.86 -14.69 -2.98
C LEU A 358 7.24 -13.42 -2.37
N ARG A 359 6.12 -13.55 -1.67
CA ARG A 359 5.49 -12.43 -0.97
C ARG A 359 6.35 -11.91 0.18
N TRP A 360 6.96 -12.80 0.96
CA TRP A 360 7.93 -12.38 1.98
C TRP A 360 9.15 -11.73 1.36
N LEU A 361 9.62 -12.19 0.20
CA LEU A 361 10.71 -11.51 -0.52
C LEU A 361 10.30 -10.08 -0.92
N TYR A 362 9.11 -9.91 -1.52
CA TYR A 362 8.56 -8.60 -1.87
C TYR A 362 8.42 -7.71 -0.62
N PHE A 363 7.93 -8.26 0.48
CA PHE A 363 7.81 -7.57 1.76
C PHE A 363 9.17 -7.11 2.30
N LEU A 364 10.16 -8.00 2.37
CA LEU A 364 11.48 -7.70 2.94
C LEU A 364 12.25 -6.68 2.09
N ILE A 365 12.21 -6.80 0.76
CA ILE A 365 12.86 -5.82 -0.13
C ILE A 365 12.15 -4.46 -0.03
N SER A 366 10.81 -4.43 0.03
CA SER A 366 10.05 -3.19 0.21
C SER A 366 10.27 -2.54 1.58
N LEU A 367 10.41 -3.35 2.63
CA LEU A 367 10.81 -2.90 3.96
C LEU A 367 12.23 -2.32 3.94
N GLY A 368 13.13 -2.91 3.14
CA GLY A 368 14.44 -2.35 2.82
C GLY A 368 14.36 -0.98 2.17
N GLY A 369 13.43 -0.79 1.22
CA GLY A 369 13.13 0.51 0.62
C GLY A 369 12.58 1.53 1.61
N THR A 370 11.71 1.09 2.52
CA THR A 370 11.21 1.93 3.63
C THR A 370 12.36 2.38 4.52
N ALA A 371 13.24 1.45 4.90
CA ALA A 371 14.43 1.74 5.70
C ALA A 371 15.43 2.65 4.96
N MET A 372 15.60 2.49 3.64
CA MET A 372 16.42 3.36 2.80
C MET A 372 15.91 4.81 2.86
N VAL A 373 14.61 5.05 2.67
CA VAL A 373 14.03 6.40 2.75
C VAL A 373 14.18 6.97 4.17
N GLY A 374 13.86 6.18 5.20
CA GLY A 374 13.95 6.60 6.60
C GLY A 374 15.39 6.95 7.02
N THR A 375 16.37 6.14 6.61
CA THR A 375 17.79 6.41 6.86
C THR A 375 18.28 7.66 6.14
N GLY A 376 17.84 7.91 4.90
CA GLY A 376 18.17 9.14 4.16
C GLY A 376 17.71 10.40 4.89
N LEU A 377 16.46 10.40 5.39
CA LEU A 377 15.89 11.51 6.18
C LEU A 377 16.69 11.76 7.48
N VAL A 378 16.99 10.70 8.23
CA VAL A 378 17.75 10.81 9.49
C VAL A 378 19.18 11.28 9.23
N MET A 379 19.86 10.70 8.24
CA MET A 379 21.22 11.09 7.87
C MET A 379 21.32 12.57 7.46
N TRP A 380 20.33 13.07 6.73
CA TRP A 380 20.26 14.49 6.38
C TRP A 380 20.22 15.36 7.65
N THR A 381 19.36 15.03 8.62
CA THR A 381 19.29 15.79 9.88
C THR A 381 20.57 15.73 10.69
N VAL A 382 21.19 14.55 10.82
CA VAL A 382 22.46 14.38 11.56
C VAL A 382 23.58 15.20 10.90
N LYS A 383 23.72 15.11 9.58
CA LYS A 383 24.74 15.84 8.83
C LYS A 383 24.52 17.35 8.92
N ARG A 384 23.28 17.80 8.73
CA ARG A 384 22.94 19.22 8.73
C ARG A 384 23.13 19.84 10.12
N ARG A 385 22.77 19.13 11.20
CA ARG A 385 22.99 19.55 12.59
C ARG A 385 24.45 19.86 12.88
N ALA A 386 25.37 19.02 12.40
CA ALA A 386 26.81 19.22 12.58
C ALA A 386 27.37 20.42 11.78
N SER A 387 26.64 20.92 10.79
CA SER A 387 27.01 22.10 10.00
C SER A 387 26.28 23.38 10.44
N LEU A 388 25.49 23.32 11.52
CA LEU A 388 24.81 24.50 12.06
C LEU A 388 25.78 25.37 12.87
N PRO A 389 25.58 26.71 12.86
CA PRO A 389 26.37 27.62 13.70
C PRO A 389 26.28 27.28 15.20
N ASP A 390 25.08 26.93 15.67
CA ASP A 390 24.83 26.39 17.01
C ASP A 390 24.05 25.06 16.92
N PRO A 391 24.70 23.91 17.18
CA PRO A 391 24.05 22.59 17.19
C PRO A 391 23.02 22.39 18.31
N HIS A 392 23.06 23.19 19.37
CA HIS A 392 22.17 23.12 20.53
C HIS A 392 20.92 24.00 20.36
N LEU A 393 21.03 25.11 19.61
CA LEU A 393 19.91 26.01 19.27
C LEU A 393 19.69 26.10 17.74
N PRO A 394 19.18 25.03 17.12
CA PRO A 394 18.89 25.04 15.69
C PRO A 394 17.75 26.01 15.32
N HIS A 395 17.86 26.63 14.14
CA HIS A 395 16.81 27.47 13.57
C HIS A 395 15.49 26.68 13.35
N PHE A 396 14.37 27.40 13.26
CA PHE A 396 13.02 26.83 13.17
C PHE A 396 12.89 25.74 12.08
N GLY A 397 13.32 26.01 10.86
CA GLY A 397 13.22 25.05 9.75
C GLY A 397 13.92 23.71 10.03
N PHE A 398 15.07 23.71 10.71
CA PHE A 398 15.73 22.46 11.09
C PHE A 398 14.93 21.71 12.16
N ARG A 399 14.44 22.42 13.18
CA ARG A 399 13.59 21.82 14.24
C ARG A 399 12.35 21.17 13.64
N LEU A 400 11.70 21.84 12.68
CA LEU A 400 10.55 21.31 11.98
C LEU A 400 10.88 19.98 11.28
N VAL A 401 11.94 19.94 10.48
CA VAL A 401 12.35 18.70 9.77
C VAL A 401 12.68 17.58 10.76
N GLU A 402 13.37 17.88 11.84
CA GLU A 402 13.68 16.89 12.87
C GLU A 402 12.43 16.32 13.54
N ARG A 403 11.43 17.16 13.84
CA ARG A 403 10.16 16.71 14.45
C ARG A 403 9.31 15.91 13.48
N LEU A 404 9.25 16.34 12.23
CA LEU A 404 8.58 15.60 11.16
C LEU A 404 9.23 14.23 10.95
N ASN A 405 10.57 14.11 10.98
CA ASN A 405 11.24 12.82 10.91
C ASN A 405 10.83 11.87 12.04
N ILE A 406 10.79 12.36 13.28
CA ILE A 406 10.34 11.56 14.44
C ILE A 406 8.91 11.08 14.23
N SER A 407 8.00 11.99 13.86
CA SER A 407 6.59 11.69 13.67
C SER A 407 6.32 10.78 12.46
N SER A 408 7.03 10.94 11.36
CA SER A 408 6.85 10.13 10.16
C SER A 408 7.39 8.72 10.33
N ILE A 409 8.48 8.54 11.09
CA ILE A 409 9.11 7.23 11.27
C ILE A 409 8.53 6.51 12.48
N ALA A 410 8.73 7.03 13.70
CA ALA A 410 8.25 6.38 14.91
C ALA A 410 6.73 6.58 15.11
N GLY A 411 6.23 7.78 14.80
CA GLY A 411 4.82 8.11 14.94
C GLY A 411 3.90 7.34 14.00
N LEU A 412 4.33 7.07 12.77
CA LEU A 412 3.54 6.27 11.82
C LEU A 412 3.40 4.82 12.30
N SER A 413 4.43 4.21 12.88
CA SER A 413 4.32 2.87 13.49
C SER A 413 3.28 2.83 14.61
N ILE A 414 3.23 3.87 15.45
CA ILE A 414 2.20 4.01 16.49
C ILE A 414 0.82 4.14 15.86
N ALA A 415 0.66 4.98 14.83
CA ALA A 415 -0.61 5.18 14.14
C ALA A 415 -1.15 3.88 13.53
N MET A 416 -0.29 3.15 12.80
CA MET A 416 -0.64 1.85 12.21
C MET A 416 -1.04 0.82 13.27
N THR A 417 -0.32 0.78 14.39
CA THR A 417 -0.66 -0.14 15.48
C THR A 417 -1.93 0.29 16.20
N SER A 418 -2.16 1.59 16.37
CA SER A 418 -3.38 2.14 16.98
C SER A 418 -4.64 1.83 16.17
N TYR A 419 -4.52 1.77 14.84
CA TYR A 419 -5.58 1.28 13.95
C TYR A 419 -5.93 -0.20 14.20
N LEU A 420 -4.93 -1.04 14.48
CA LEU A 420 -5.19 -2.44 14.85
C LEU A 420 -5.79 -2.57 16.27
N TRP A 421 -5.40 -1.70 17.19
CA TRP A 421 -5.98 -1.63 18.53
C TRP A 421 -7.44 -1.18 18.52
N SER A 422 -7.77 -0.14 17.74
CA SER A 422 -9.15 0.33 17.59
C SER A 422 -10.04 -0.78 17.03
N ASN A 423 -9.50 -1.67 16.19
CA ASN A 423 -10.26 -2.80 15.72
C ASN A 423 -10.71 -3.76 16.83
N ARG A 424 -9.93 -3.93 17.91
CA ARG A 424 -10.31 -4.77 19.05
C ARG A 424 -11.16 -4.05 20.09
N LEU A 425 -10.94 -2.75 20.27
CA LEU A 425 -11.59 -1.96 21.33
C LEU A 425 -12.92 -1.32 20.93
N LEU A 426 -13.11 -0.98 19.64
CA LEU A 426 -14.35 -0.37 19.19
C LEU A 426 -15.50 -1.40 19.15
N PRO A 427 -16.70 -1.08 19.70
CA PRO A 427 -17.85 -1.97 19.67
C PRO A 427 -18.22 -2.39 18.24
N ALA A 428 -18.51 -3.67 18.02
CA ALA A 428 -18.79 -4.22 16.69
C ALA A 428 -20.05 -3.60 16.03
N ALA A 429 -21.05 -3.23 16.84
CA ALA A 429 -22.32 -2.64 16.38
C ALA A 429 -22.27 -1.10 16.21
N MET A 430 -21.09 -0.47 16.39
CA MET A 430 -20.95 0.98 16.26
C MET A 430 -21.25 1.45 14.82
N ALA A 431 -22.08 2.47 14.68
CA ALA A 431 -22.30 3.11 13.38
C ALA A 431 -21.02 3.81 12.89
N GLN A 432 -20.72 3.71 11.59
CA GLN A 432 -19.50 4.27 10.98
C GLN A 432 -18.20 3.80 11.67
N ARG A 433 -18.18 2.55 12.13
CA ARG A 433 -17.05 1.96 12.84
C ARG A 433 -15.75 2.02 12.04
N ALA A 434 -15.79 1.71 10.74
CA ALA A 434 -14.62 1.80 9.88
C ALA A 434 -14.02 3.22 9.86
N ASP A 435 -14.86 4.25 9.72
CA ASP A 435 -14.40 5.65 9.74
C ASP A 435 -13.83 6.05 11.12
N ALA A 436 -14.32 5.45 12.20
CA ALA A 436 -13.76 5.65 13.54
C ALA A 436 -12.37 5.02 13.69
N GLU A 437 -12.12 3.84 13.12
CA GLU A 437 -10.78 3.22 13.07
C GLU A 437 -9.78 4.17 12.38
N ASP A 438 -10.19 4.78 11.25
CA ASP A 438 -9.38 5.74 10.50
C ASP A 438 -9.09 7.00 11.31
N LYS A 439 -10.09 7.54 12.03
CA LYS A 439 -9.90 8.69 12.92
C LYS A 439 -8.91 8.39 14.04
N VAL A 440 -8.93 7.19 14.62
CA VAL A 440 -7.95 6.78 15.64
C VAL A 440 -6.54 6.74 15.05
N PHE A 441 -6.37 6.24 13.82
CA PHE A 441 -5.08 6.28 13.12
C PHE A 441 -4.52 7.71 13.03
N PHE A 442 -5.31 8.66 12.51
CA PHE A 442 -4.86 10.04 12.34
C PHE A 442 -4.69 10.78 13.66
N ALA A 443 -5.54 10.51 14.65
CA ALA A 443 -5.41 11.08 15.99
C ALA A 443 -4.12 10.61 16.66
N ALA A 444 -3.82 9.30 16.62
CA ALA A 444 -2.58 8.76 17.15
C ALA A 444 -1.34 9.34 16.44
N TRP A 445 -1.41 9.52 15.11
CA TRP A 445 -0.33 10.13 14.36
C TRP A 445 -0.13 11.61 14.72
N GLY A 446 -1.21 12.40 14.79
CA GLY A 446 -1.17 13.81 15.21
C GLY A 446 -0.67 13.98 16.65
N LEU A 447 -1.10 13.12 17.57
CA LEU A 447 -0.61 13.10 18.95
C LEU A 447 0.89 12.77 19.02
N SER A 448 1.39 11.87 18.18
CA SER A 448 2.82 11.58 18.10
C SER A 448 3.63 12.79 17.61
N LEU A 449 3.08 13.59 16.68
CA LEU A 449 3.69 14.84 16.23
C LEU A 449 3.71 15.89 17.34
N LEU A 450 2.57 16.11 18.02
CA LEU A 450 2.47 17.03 19.15
C LEU A 450 3.46 16.64 20.27
N TYR A 451 3.54 15.34 20.57
CA TYR A 451 4.51 14.80 21.52
C TYR A 451 5.95 15.08 21.08
N ALA A 452 6.25 14.87 19.81
CA ALA A 452 7.56 15.16 19.23
C ALA A 452 7.90 16.66 19.24
N ILE A 453 6.91 17.56 19.21
CA ILE A 453 7.14 19.01 19.32
C ILE A 453 7.43 19.39 20.77
N CYS A 454 6.67 18.87 21.73
CA CYS A 454 6.76 19.24 23.15
C CYS A 454 7.94 18.61 23.89
N ARG A 455 8.56 17.54 23.36
CA ARG A 455 9.66 16.81 24.03
C ARG A 455 11.02 17.09 23.39
N PRO A 456 12.14 16.95 24.12
CA PRO A 456 13.47 16.95 23.49
C PRO A 456 13.60 15.84 22.44
N ALA A 457 14.18 16.13 21.28
CA ALA A 457 14.18 15.23 20.11
C ALA A 457 14.67 13.81 20.41
N ARG A 458 15.75 13.70 21.19
CA ARG A 458 16.28 12.39 21.60
C ARG A 458 15.30 11.59 22.46
N ARG A 459 14.63 12.24 23.42
CA ARG A 459 13.64 11.59 24.28
C ARG A 459 12.42 11.19 23.47
N ALA A 460 11.93 12.06 22.60
CA ALA A 460 10.81 11.77 21.70
C ALA A 460 11.06 10.53 20.85
N TRP A 461 12.24 10.39 20.24
CA TRP A 461 12.63 9.17 19.51
C TRP A 461 12.53 7.91 20.37
N ILE A 462 13.15 7.91 21.54
CA ILE A 462 13.23 6.73 22.42
C ILE A 462 11.85 6.38 22.96
N GLU A 463 11.12 7.36 23.48
CA GLU A 463 9.80 7.19 24.09
C GLU A 463 8.79 6.70 23.04
N LEU A 464 8.72 7.29 21.85
CA LEU A 464 7.79 6.85 20.80
C LEU A 464 8.14 5.45 20.26
N LEU A 465 9.43 5.10 20.13
CA LEU A 465 9.81 3.73 19.72
C LEU A 465 9.45 2.69 20.79
N TRP A 466 9.61 3.02 22.08
CA TRP A 466 9.14 2.16 23.17
C TRP A 466 7.61 2.05 23.19
N THR A 467 6.89 3.15 22.98
CA THR A 467 5.43 3.13 22.86
C THR A 467 4.99 2.24 21.69
N ALA A 468 5.60 2.36 20.52
CA ALA A 468 5.32 1.49 19.38
C ALA A 468 5.58 0.02 19.72
N SER A 469 6.71 -0.28 20.36
CA SER A 469 7.07 -1.63 20.80
C SER A 469 6.05 -2.20 21.79
N ALA A 470 5.63 -1.42 22.79
CA ALA A 470 4.64 -1.84 23.77
C ALA A 470 3.27 -2.10 23.12
N LEU A 471 2.80 -1.20 22.24
CA LEU A 471 1.54 -1.38 21.52
C LEU A 471 1.56 -2.65 20.65
N LEU A 472 2.68 -2.93 19.97
CA LEU A 472 2.84 -4.15 19.17
C LEU A 472 2.89 -5.42 20.04
N ALA A 473 3.62 -5.38 21.15
CA ALA A 473 3.80 -6.53 22.05
C ALA A 473 2.49 -6.92 22.77
N LEU A 474 1.70 -5.93 23.17
CA LEU A 474 0.46 -6.11 23.93
C LEU A 474 -0.75 -6.43 23.03
N LEU A 475 -0.67 -6.19 21.71
CA LEU A 475 -1.80 -6.41 20.81
C LEU A 475 -2.23 -7.89 20.71
N PRO A 476 -1.33 -8.90 20.63
CA PRO A 476 -1.73 -10.30 20.71
C PRO A 476 -2.41 -10.68 22.04
N LEU A 477 -2.01 -10.05 23.15
CA LEU A 477 -2.67 -10.26 24.45
C LEU A 477 -4.07 -9.66 24.45
N LEU A 478 -4.22 -8.45 23.90
CA LEU A 478 -5.54 -7.84 23.70
C LEU A 478 -6.42 -8.71 22.80
N ASN A 479 -5.87 -9.27 21.73
CA ASN A 479 -6.57 -10.18 20.83
C ASN A 479 -7.08 -11.42 21.59
N ALA A 480 -6.27 -11.99 22.49
CA ALA A 480 -6.66 -13.14 23.29
C ALA A 480 -7.78 -12.85 24.29
N ILE A 481 -7.88 -11.62 24.80
CA ILE A 481 -8.92 -11.20 25.74
C ILE A 481 -10.23 -10.84 25.02
N THR A 482 -10.13 -10.31 23.80
CA THR A 482 -11.28 -9.74 23.07
C THR A 482 -11.87 -10.66 22.00
N THR A 483 -11.21 -11.78 21.69
CA THR A 483 -11.62 -12.69 20.62
C THR A 483 -11.48 -14.16 21.02
N ASN A 484 -12.19 -15.02 20.31
CA ASN A 484 -12.10 -16.47 20.46
C ASN A 484 -10.94 -17.09 19.64
N ARG A 485 -10.00 -16.27 19.15
CA ARG A 485 -8.87 -16.72 18.32
C ARG A 485 -7.52 -16.23 18.86
N PRO A 486 -7.17 -16.60 20.10
CA PRO A 486 -5.81 -16.38 20.60
C PRO A 486 -4.81 -17.25 19.85
N LEU A 487 -3.53 -16.85 19.88
CA LEU A 487 -2.42 -17.54 19.23
C LEU A 487 -2.41 -19.05 19.47
N TRP A 488 -2.57 -19.51 20.73
CA TRP A 488 -2.55 -20.94 21.04
C TRP A 488 -3.70 -21.71 20.38
N HIS A 489 -4.91 -21.13 20.34
CA HIS A 489 -6.04 -21.75 19.66
C HIS A 489 -5.79 -21.81 18.16
N SER A 490 -5.29 -20.73 17.57
CA SER A 490 -4.94 -20.67 16.14
C SER A 490 -3.87 -21.70 15.76
N LEU A 491 -2.88 -21.96 16.63
CA LEU A 491 -1.88 -23.01 16.41
C LEU A 491 -2.51 -24.42 16.44
N ILE A 492 -3.45 -24.68 17.36
CA ILE A 492 -4.13 -25.98 17.48
C ILE A 492 -4.99 -26.27 16.25
N ILE A 493 -5.79 -25.30 15.80
CA ILE A 493 -6.71 -25.48 14.65
C ILE A 493 -6.01 -25.31 13.28
N GLY A 494 -4.72 -24.99 13.27
CA GLY A 494 -3.95 -24.76 12.04
C GLY A 494 -4.26 -23.45 11.32
N ASP A 495 -4.79 -22.45 12.02
CA ASP A 495 -5.04 -21.11 11.49
C ASP A 495 -3.75 -20.30 11.35
N ARG A 496 -3.11 -20.49 10.21
CA ARG A 496 -1.82 -19.88 9.86
C ARG A 496 -1.89 -18.34 9.78
N VAL A 497 -3.05 -17.77 9.48
CA VAL A 497 -3.19 -16.31 9.33
C VAL A 497 -3.09 -15.63 10.67
N PHE A 498 -3.90 -16.03 11.65
CA PHE A 498 -3.83 -15.44 12.99
C PHE A 498 -2.49 -15.73 13.68
N ALA A 499 -2.02 -16.98 13.62
CA ALA A 499 -0.75 -17.34 14.23
C ALA A 499 0.43 -16.57 13.62
N GLY A 500 0.50 -16.50 12.28
CA GLY A 500 1.55 -15.77 11.58
C GLY A 500 1.50 -14.27 11.85
N PHE A 501 0.31 -13.69 11.96
CA PHE A 501 0.13 -12.27 12.25
C PHE A 501 0.59 -11.91 13.67
N ASP A 502 0.15 -12.66 14.69
CA ASP A 502 0.51 -12.42 16.09
C ASP A 502 2.03 -12.58 16.30
N LEU A 503 2.65 -13.60 15.69
CA LEU A 503 4.11 -13.77 15.71
C LEU A 503 4.85 -12.62 15.02
N SER A 504 4.30 -12.10 13.91
CA SER A 504 4.87 -10.94 13.21
C SER A 504 4.81 -9.67 14.06
N LEU A 505 3.71 -9.46 14.80
CA LEU A 505 3.59 -8.34 15.74
C LEU A 505 4.69 -8.38 16.81
N TRP A 506 4.98 -9.54 17.39
CA TRP A 506 6.08 -9.69 18.34
C TRP A 506 7.46 -9.49 17.71
N ALA A 507 7.68 -9.98 16.48
CA ALA A 507 8.92 -9.71 15.76
C ALA A 507 9.13 -8.20 15.53
N PHE A 508 8.08 -7.46 15.15
CA PHE A 508 8.15 -6.01 15.00
C PHE A 508 8.27 -5.28 16.34
N ALA A 509 7.66 -5.79 17.41
CA ALA A 509 7.83 -5.25 18.76
C ALA A 509 9.30 -5.34 19.21
N ALA A 510 9.95 -6.50 18.97
CA ALA A 510 11.36 -6.71 19.25
C ALA A 510 12.24 -5.78 18.41
N LEU A 511 11.94 -5.60 17.12
CA LEU A 511 12.65 -4.65 16.26
C LEU A 511 12.57 -3.22 16.79
N HIS A 512 11.37 -2.76 17.18
CA HIS A 512 11.19 -1.41 17.74
C HIS A 512 11.92 -1.25 19.09
N ALA A 513 11.88 -2.25 19.96
CA ALA A 513 12.63 -2.26 21.22
C ALA A 513 14.15 -2.18 20.98
N MET A 514 14.66 -2.93 20.00
CA MET A 514 16.07 -2.88 19.61
C MET A 514 16.46 -1.49 19.09
N LEU A 515 15.63 -0.86 18.27
CA LEU A 515 15.85 0.51 17.78
C LEU A 515 15.83 1.52 18.94
N ALA A 516 14.87 1.41 19.86
CA ALA A 516 14.76 2.27 21.04
C ALA A 516 15.98 2.14 21.96
N ALA A 517 16.41 0.90 22.24
CA ALA A 517 17.59 0.61 23.06
C ALA A 517 18.88 1.15 22.42
N ARG A 518 19.05 0.98 21.10
CA ARG A 518 20.21 1.54 20.37
C ARG A 518 20.20 3.07 20.36
N ALA A 519 19.05 3.70 20.18
CA ALA A 519 18.92 5.15 20.29
C ALA A 519 19.26 5.66 21.70
N GLY A 520 18.93 4.88 22.74
CA GLY A 520 19.26 5.17 24.14
C GLY A 520 20.75 5.02 24.48
N ARG A 521 21.48 4.10 23.83
CA ARG A 521 22.89 3.78 24.11
C ARG A 521 23.91 4.75 23.52
N HIS A 522 23.52 5.62 22.58
CA HIS A 522 24.41 6.67 22.07
C HIS A 522 24.22 7.96 22.88
N PRO A 523 25.09 8.27 23.86
CA PRO A 523 25.14 9.60 24.43
C PRO A 523 25.61 10.59 23.37
N LEU A 524 25.15 11.85 23.47
CA LEU A 524 25.86 12.96 22.84
C LEU A 524 27.30 12.86 23.36
N ARG A 525 28.27 12.57 22.50
CA ARG A 525 29.66 12.85 22.85
C ARG A 525 29.68 14.34 23.16
N ALA A 526 29.73 14.69 24.44
CA ALA A 526 30.07 16.03 24.86
C ALA A 526 31.35 16.37 24.09
N ALA A 527 31.33 17.46 23.33
CA ALA A 527 32.51 17.98 22.68
C ALA A 527 33.47 18.46 23.78
N SER A 528 34.12 17.51 24.46
CA SER A 528 35.28 17.75 25.29
C SER A 528 36.45 18.03 24.37
N ARG A 529 36.50 19.27 23.90
CA ARG A 529 37.73 20.05 23.77
C ARG A 529 37.31 21.50 23.62
N ALA A 530 37.10 22.13 24.76
CA ALA A 530 37.39 23.55 24.88
C ALA A 530 38.77 23.76 24.23
N ALA A 531 38.82 24.58 23.19
CA ALA A 531 40.07 25.07 22.68
C ALA A 531 40.82 25.68 23.87
N ALA A 532 41.93 25.05 24.27
CA ALA A 532 42.84 25.68 25.20
C ALA A 532 43.23 27.03 24.59
N PRO A 533 43.10 28.15 25.33
CA PRO A 533 43.55 29.43 24.82
C PRO A 533 45.05 29.29 24.53
N ALA A 534 45.42 29.58 23.28
CA ALA A 534 46.81 29.67 22.89
C ALA A 534 47.50 30.66 23.85
N ARG A 535 48.50 30.18 24.60
CA ARG A 535 49.37 31.04 25.40
C ARG A 535 50.03 32.03 24.45
N SER A 536 49.66 33.29 24.55
CA SER A 536 50.38 34.41 23.97
C SER A 536 51.72 34.54 24.70
N SER A 537 52.83 34.25 24.00
CA SER A 537 54.16 34.66 24.44
C SER A 537 54.24 36.20 24.44
N PRO A 538 54.79 36.84 25.48
CA PRO A 538 55.01 38.28 25.46
C PRO A 538 56.22 38.60 24.58
N VAL A 539 56.02 39.60 23.72
CA VAL A 539 57.08 40.32 23.00
C VAL A 539 57.99 40.98 24.02
N GLY A 540 59.27 40.60 24.03
CA GLY A 540 60.34 41.35 24.67
C GLY A 540 61.16 42.07 23.60
N GLN A 541 61.02 43.39 23.55
CA GLN A 541 62.00 44.36 23.04
C GLN A 541 62.55 45.10 24.28
N PRO A 542 63.76 45.69 24.24
CA PRO A 542 64.23 46.64 23.22
C PRO A 542 65.24 46.08 22.22
#